data_AF-A0A7D5VH87-F1
#
_entry.id   AF-A0A7D5VH87-F1
#
_cell.length_a   1.000
_cell.length_b   1.000
_cell.length_c   1.000
_cell.angle_alpha   90.00
_cell.angle_beta   90.00
_cell.angle_gamma   90.00
#
_symmetry.space_group_name_H-M   'P 1'
#
loop_
_entity.id
_entity.type
_entity.pdbx_description
1 polymer ?
#
loop_
_entity_poly.entity_id
_entity_poly.type
_entity_poly.pdbx_seq_one_letter_code
_entity_poly.pdbx_strand_id
1 'polypeptide(L)'
;MSEIHTPQAGDDRAADDDVVSLLMRQHGDIRNLFDEVERTTGDQQREAFRRLVRLLAVHETAEEEVVHPFTRQYVPGGEEVVADRLAEERKAKETLAALDDMDTDDPEFKPRLLALRKDVQEHARAEERYEFSHIRRSTRAVRLASMASGVKAAEALAPTRPHPGVESRPANLALGPVAAVMDRTRDAVRKAMGKD
;
A
#
# COMPACT_ATOMS: atom_id res chain seq x y z
N MET A 1 -18.08 -20.22 24.19
CA MET A 1 -17.77 -20.23 22.74
C MET A 1 -17.80 -18.78 22.29
N SER A 2 -16.67 -18.06 22.41
CA SER A 2 -16.62 -16.67 21.96
C SER A 2 -16.70 -16.64 20.44
N GLU A 3 -17.76 -16.04 19.93
CA GLU A 3 -17.94 -15.80 18.51
C GLU A 3 -16.80 -14.91 18.02
N ILE A 4 -16.00 -15.43 17.07
CA ILE A 4 -14.98 -14.65 16.40
C ILE A 4 -15.72 -13.77 15.40
N HIS A 5 -16.12 -12.57 15.84
CA HIS A 5 -16.66 -11.55 14.95
C HIS A 5 -15.55 -11.16 13.96
N THR A 6 -15.74 -11.57 12.71
CA THR A 6 -14.88 -11.18 11.60
C THR A 6 -15.44 -9.87 11.06
N PRO A 7 -14.85 -8.70 11.37
CA PRO A 7 -15.28 -7.45 10.75
C PRO A 7 -15.21 -7.60 9.22
N GLN A 8 -16.31 -7.24 8.56
CA GLN A 8 -16.42 -7.15 7.11
C GLN A 8 -15.74 -5.88 6.60
N ALA A 9 -15.34 -5.90 5.33
CA ALA A 9 -14.82 -4.73 4.64
C ALA A 9 -15.85 -3.57 4.74
N GLY A 10 -15.49 -2.49 5.44
CA GLY A 10 -16.32 -1.30 5.65
C GLY A 10 -16.77 -1.02 7.10
N ASP A 11 -16.28 -1.75 8.10
CA ASP A 11 -16.48 -1.34 9.49
C ASP A 11 -15.43 -0.30 9.92
N ASP A 12 -15.76 0.97 9.66
CA ASP A 12 -14.94 2.16 9.98
C ASP A 12 -14.70 2.35 11.50
N ARG A 13 -15.23 1.47 12.37
CA ARG A 13 -15.11 1.54 13.83
C ARG A 13 -14.25 0.47 14.50
N ALA A 14 -13.74 -0.53 13.78
CA ALA A 14 -12.76 -1.43 14.37
C ALA A 14 -11.49 -0.64 14.68
N ALA A 15 -11.05 -0.54 15.94
CA ALA A 15 -9.83 0.17 16.26
C ALA A 15 -8.64 -0.37 15.41
N ASP A 16 -7.69 0.49 15.02
CA ASP A 16 -6.42 0.11 14.35
C ASP A 16 -5.47 -0.69 15.27
N ASP A 17 -6.04 -1.47 16.18
CA ASP A 17 -5.37 -2.28 17.19
C ASP A 17 -5.09 -3.69 16.68
N ASP A 18 -5.57 -4.04 15.48
CA ASP A 18 -5.35 -5.31 14.79
C ASP A 18 -4.85 -5.04 13.38
N VAL A 19 -3.75 -5.70 13.00
CA VAL A 19 -3.07 -5.48 11.71
C VAL A 19 -3.97 -5.78 10.52
N VAL A 20 -4.80 -6.82 10.60
CA VAL A 20 -5.71 -7.18 9.52
C VAL A 20 -6.78 -6.10 9.34
N SER A 21 -7.37 -5.62 10.43
CA SER A 21 -8.37 -4.56 10.38
C SER A 21 -7.80 -3.23 9.85
N LEU A 22 -6.54 -2.91 10.22
CA LEU A 22 -5.81 -1.76 9.70
C LEU A 22 -5.60 -1.83 8.18
N LEU A 23 -5.02 -2.94 7.68
CA LEU A 23 -4.74 -3.09 6.24
C LEU A 23 -6.04 -3.19 5.41
N MET A 24 -7.07 -3.86 5.93
CA MET A 24 -8.41 -3.89 5.30
C MET A 24 -9.02 -2.49 5.13
N ARG A 25 -8.80 -1.58 6.09
CA ARG A 25 -9.21 -0.18 5.96
C ARG A 25 -8.41 0.54 4.88
N GLN A 26 -7.10 0.36 4.86
CA GLN A 26 -6.24 0.93 3.83
C GLN A 26 -6.62 0.45 2.41
N HIS A 27 -6.98 -0.83 2.24
CA HIS A 27 -7.55 -1.32 0.98
C HIS A 27 -8.84 -0.56 0.61
N GLY A 28 -9.67 -0.24 1.60
CA GLY A 28 -10.86 0.61 1.44
C GLY A 28 -10.50 2.03 0.97
N ASP A 29 -9.55 2.66 1.64
CA ASP A 29 -9.10 4.02 1.33
C ASP A 29 -8.47 4.10 -0.07
N ILE A 30 -7.66 3.11 -0.45
CA ILE A 30 -7.09 2.99 -1.80
C ILE A 30 -8.22 2.90 -2.84
N ARG A 31 -9.23 2.06 -2.62
CA ARG A 31 -10.40 1.97 -3.53
C ARG A 31 -11.14 3.31 -3.65
N ASN A 32 -11.31 4.01 -2.53
CA ASN A 32 -11.96 5.32 -2.50
C ASN A 32 -11.15 6.39 -3.23
N LEU A 33 -9.82 6.36 -3.13
CA LEU A 33 -8.94 7.29 -3.84
C LEU A 33 -8.93 7.03 -5.35
N PHE A 34 -8.93 5.78 -5.82
CA PHE A 34 -9.15 5.49 -7.24
C PHE A 34 -10.47 6.10 -7.75
N ASP A 35 -11.55 5.90 -6.99
CA ASP A 35 -12.86 6.49 -7.27
C ASP A 35 -12.81 8.03 -7.33
N GLU A 36 -12.08 8.67 -6.44
CA GLU A 36 -11.91 10.12 -6.40
C GLU A 36 -11.15 10.63 -7.63
N VAL A 37 -10.03 9.99 -8.00
CA VAL A 37 -9.24 10.33 -9.20
C VAL A 37 -10.09 10.23 -10.47
N GLU A 38 -10.93 9.19 -10.58
CA GLU A 38 -11.77 9.00 -11.77
C GLU A 38 -12.94 10.01 -11.88
N ARG A 39 -13.40 10.55 -10.75
CA ARG A 39 -14.54 11.49 -10.69
C ARG A 39 -14.14 12.96 -10.73
N THR A 40 -12.86 13.25 -10.55
CA THR A 40 -12.31 14.61 -10.52
C THR A 40 -11.57 14.92 -11.81
N THR A 41 -11.29 16.21 -12.05
CA THR A 41 -10.51 16.70 -13.20
C THR A 41 -9.61 17.85 -12.77
N GLY A 42 -8.62 18.21 -13.59
CA GLY A 42 -7.70 19.32 -13.31
C GLY A 42 -6.97 19.15 -11.97
N ASP A 43 -6.83 20.24 -11.20
CA ASP A 43 -6.07 20.24 -9.94
C ASP A 43 -6.62 19.26 -8.90
N GLN A 44 -7.94 19.04 -8.88
CA GLN A 44 -8.55 18.09 -7.95
C GLN A 44 -8.14 16.65 -8.27
N GLN A 45 -8.05 16.30 -9.55
CA GLN A 45 -7.59 14.99 -9.99
C GLN A 45 -6.11 14.78 -9.69
N ARG A 46 -5.28 15.79 -9.96
CA ARG A 46 -3.85 15.77 -9.61
C ARG A 46 -3.65 15.55 -8.11
N GLU A 47 -4.41 16.23 -7.26
CA GLU A 47 -4.30 16.08 -5.81
C GLU A 47 -4.84 14.73 -5.31
N ALA A 48 -5.95 14.23 -5.86
CA ALA A 48 -6.43 12.88 -5.57
C ALA A 48 -5.41 11.82 -5.98
N PHE A 49 -4.77 12.00 -7.14
CA PHE A 49 -3.79 11.06 -7.66
C PHE A 49 -2.51 11.05 -6.83
N ARG A 50 -2.02 12.21 -6.37
CA ARG A 50 -0.89 12.30 -5.43
C ARG A 50 -1.17 11.58 -4.10
N ARG A 51 -2.39 11.73 -3.56
CA ARG A 51 -2.80 11.01 -2.35
C ARG A 51 -2.82 9.51 -2.58
N LEU A 52 -3.32 9.05 -3.73
CA LEU A 52 -3.30 7.65 -4.14
C LEU A 52 -1.86 7.10 -4.23
N VAL A 53 -0.98 7.79 -4.96
CA VAL A 53 0.45 7.42 -5.11
C VAL A 53 1.11 7.25 -3.74
N ARG A 54 0.92 8.24 -2.86
CA ARG A 54 1.50 8.21 -1.51
C ARG A 54 0.97 7.04 -0.69
N LEU A 55 -0.34 6.82 -0.69
CA LEU A 55 -0.93 5.73 0.10
C LEU A 55 -0.45 4.37 -0.39
N LEU A 56 -0.43 4.14 -1.70
CA LEU A 56 0.08 2.90 -2.29
C LEU A 56 1.54 2.63 -1.90
N ALA A 57 2.43 3.62 -2.07
CA ALA A 57 3.85 3.45 -1.76
C ALA A 57 4.11 3.13 -0.27
N VAL A 58 3.37 3.80 0.63
CA VAL A 58 3.49 3.62 2.08
C VAL A 58 2.92 2.28 2.52
N HIS A 59 1.76 1.88 1.98
CA HIS A 59 1.08 0.63 2.28
C HIS A 59 1.93 -0.58 1.88
N GLU A 60 2.42 -0.59 0.64
CA GLU A 60 3.25 -1.66 0.11
C GLU A 60 4.57 -1.82 0.88
N THR A 61 5.21 -0.70 1.28
CA THR A 61 6.40 -0.76 2.14
C THR A 61 6.09 -1.44 3.47
N ALA A 62 4.92 -1.20 4.05
CA ALA A 62 4.54 -1.82 5.31
C ALA A 62 4.29 -3.32 5.18
N GLU A 63 3.74 -3.76 4.05
CA GLU A 63 3.52 -5.17 3.72
C GLU A 63 4.85 -5.92 3.54
N GLU A 64 5.77 -5.36 2.75
CA GLU A 64 7.12 -5.89 2.57
C GLU A 64 7.90 -6.04 3.88
N GLU A 65 7.77 -5.06 4.79
CA GLU A 65 8.54 -5.02 6.02
C GLU A 65 7.93 -5.85 7.16
N VAL A 66 6.61 -6.07 7.14
CA VAL A 66 5.89 -6.66 8.29
C VAL A 66 5.06 -7.88 7.89
N VAL A 67 4.23 -7.77 6.86
CA VAL A 67 3.25 -8.81 6.49
C VAL A 67 3.96 -9.98 5.83
N HIS A 68 4.69 -9.75 4.74
CA HIS A 68 5.33 -10.83 3.99
C HIS A 68 6.36 -11.62 4.81
N PRO A 69 7.22 -10.99 5.65
CA PRO A 69 8.11 -11.75 6.53
C PRO A 69 7.35 -12.64 7.50
N PHE A 70 6.21 -12.17 8.02
CA PHE A 70 5.35 -12.97 8.86
C PHE A 70 4.74 -14.14 8.09
N THR A 71 4.19 -13.89 6.89
CA THR A 71 3.62 -14.92 6.02
C THR A 71 4.63 -16.00 5.69
N ARG A 72 5.82 -15.63 5.21
CA ARG A 72 6.93 -16.57 4.93
C ARG A 72 7.23 -17.48 6.12
N GLN A 73 7.25 -16.91 7.33
CA GLN A 73 7.67 -17.63 8.52
C GLN A 73 6.57 -18.55 9.11
N TYR A 74 5.30 -18.13 9.04
CA TYR A 74 4.24 -18.74 9.84
C TYR A 74 3.10 -19.36 9.03
N VAL A 75 3.04 -19.12 7.71
CA VAL A 75 2.01 -19.67 6.84
C VAL A 75 2.58 -20.86 6.05
N PRO A 76 1.95 -22.05 6.08
CA PRO A 76 2.36 -23.16 5.22
C PRO A 76 2.27 -22.76 3.74
N GLY A 77 3.37 -22.95 2.99
CA GLY A 77 3.47 -22.46 1.61
C GLY A 77 3.67 -20.94 1.49
N GLY A 78 3.98 -20.26 2.59
CA GLY A 78 4.10 -18.79 2.65
C GLY A 78 5.16 -18.21 1.71
N GLU A 79 6.20 -18.96 1.37
CA GLU A 79 7.23 -18.50 0.42
C GLU A 79 6.64 -18.30 -0.99
N GLU A 80 5.82 -19.24 -1.47
CA GLU A 80 5.16 -19.13 -2.78
C GLU A 80 4.11 -18.02 -2.77
N VAL A 81 3.31 -17.95 -1.69
CA VAL A 81 2.31 -16.88 -1.51
C VAL A 81 2.97 -15.50 -1.61
N VAL A 82 4.08 -15.30 -0.90
CA VAL A 82 4.80 -14.02 -0.90
C VAL A 82 5.51 -13.76 -2.22
N ALA A 83 6.05 -14.78 -2.88
CA ALA A 83 6.67 -14.62 -4.19
C ALA A 83 5.66 -14.09 -5.24
N ASP A 84 4.42 -14.58 -5.19
CA ASP A 84 3.34 -14.09 -6.04
C ASP A 84 2.96 -12.64 -5.71
N ARG A 85 2.82 -12.29 -4.42
CA ARG A 85 2.49 -10.91 -3.99
C ARG A 85 3.54 -9.91 -4.46
N LEU A 86 4.82 -10.20 -4.20
CA LEU A 86 5.94 -9.37 -4.66
C LEU A 86 5.98 -9.21 -6.19
N ALA A 87 5.50 -10.19 -6.95
CA ALA A 87 5.41 -10.07 -8.42
C ALA A 87 4.27 -9.16 -8.88
N GLU A 88 3.13 -9.20 -8.20
CA GLU A 88 2.00 -8.31 -8.43
C GLU A 88 2.35 -6.85 -8.06
N GLU A 89 2.96 -6.67 -6.90
CA GLU A 89 3.51 -5.41 -6.38
C GLU A 89 4.50 -4.76 -7.35
N ARG A 90 5.51 -5.51 -7.81
CA ARG A 90 6.45 -5.04 -8.83
C ARG A 90 5.76 -4.43 -10.04
N LYS A 91 4.79 -5.17 -10.60
CA LYS A 91 4.04 -4.74 -11.78
C LYS A 91 3.21 -3.48 -11.49
N ALA A 92 2.59 -3.41 -10.31
CA ALA A 92 1.83 -2.26 -9.86
C ALA A 92 2.73 -1.02 -9.67
N LYS A 93 3.90 -1.16 -9.02
CA LYS A 93 4.91 -0.10 -8.86
C LYS A 93 5.42 0.44 -10.19
N GLU A 94 5.73 -0.42 -11.15
CA GLU A 94 6.17 -0.01 -12.49
C GLU A 94 5.09 0.82 -13.20
N THR A 95 3.82 0.38 -13.10
CA THR A 95 2.69 1.11 -13.68
C THR A 95 2.45 2.44 -12.95
N LEU A 96 2.55 2.45 -11.63
CA LEU A 96 2.38 3.64 -10.80
C LEU A 96 3.48 4.67 -11.06
N ALA A 97 4.74 4.24 -11.20
CA ALA A 97 5.86 5.12 -11.53
C ALA A 97 5.66 5.75 -12.92
N ALA A 98 5.24 4.97 -13.92
CA ALA A 98 4.93 5.50 -15.24
C ALA A 98 3.76 6.49 -15.24
N LEU A 99 2.80 6.34 -14.31
CA LEU A 99 1.69 7.29 -14.11
C LEU A 99 2.12 8.54 -13.33
N ASP A 100 3.02 8.45 -12.33
CA ASP A 100 3.50 9.60 -11.55
C ASP A 100 4.33 10.57 -12.40
N ASP A 101 4.99 10.07 -13.45
CA ASP A 101 5.71 10.87 -14.44
C ASP A 101 4.81 11.43 -15.56
N MET A 102 3.51 11.09 -15.57
CA MET A 102 2.54 11.46 -16.60
C MET A 102 1.63 12.62 -16.15
N ASP A 103 1.22 13.48 -17.09
CA ASP A 103 0.16 14.46 -16.81
C ASP A 103 -1.20 13.76 -16.74
N THR A 104 -2.03 14.13 -15.77
CA THR A 104 -3.40 13.59 -15.64
C THR A 104 -4.28 13.92 -16.85
N ASP A 105 -3.96 14.98 -17.58
CA ASP A 105 -4.66 15.39 -18.80
C ASP A 105 -4.18 14.62 -20.07
N ASP A 106 -3.15 13.78 -19.94
CA ASP A 106 -2.67 12.93 -21.04
C ASP A 106 -3.74 11.87 -21.42
N PRO A 107 -4.02 11.65 -22.72
CA PRO A 107 -5.02 10.66 -23.15
C PRO A 107 -4.71 9.22 -22.69
N GLU A 108 -3.45 8.89 -22.40
CA GLU A 108 -3.02 7.58 -21.90
C GLU A 108 -3.17 7.43 -20.38
N PHE A 109 -3.37 8.52 -19.64
CA PHE A 109 -3.45 8.50 -18.18
C PHE A 109 -4.61 7.62 -17.70
N LYS A 110 -5.82 7.87 -18.20
CA LYS A 110 -7.01 7.15 -17.75
C LYS A 110 -6.98 5.64 -18.07
N PRO A 111 -6.62 5.19 -19.29
CA PRO A 111 -6.43 3.77 -19.58
C PRO A 111 -5.43 3.09 -18.63
N ARG A 112 -4.29 3.74 -18.35
CA ARG A 112 -3.26 3.21 -17.45
C ARG A 112 -3.72 3.18 -15.99
N LEU A 113 -4.42 4.22 -15.53
CA LEU A 113 -5.01 4.27 -14.20
C LEU A 113 -6.00 3.11 -13.99
N LEU A 114 -6.83 2.80 -14.98
CA LEU A 114 -7.77 1.68 -14.92
C LEU A 114 -7.05 0.32 -14.87
N ALA A 115 -5.95 0.18 -15.62
CA ALA A 115 -5.11 -1.02 -15.56
C ALA A 115 -4.48 -1.19 -14.17
N LEU A 116 -3.88 -0.12 -13.62
CA LEU A 116 -3.34 -0.11 -12.27
C LEU A 116 -4.43 -0.45 -11.24
N ARG A 117 -5.61 0.16 -11.34
CA ARG A 117 -6.75 -0.09 -10.45
C ARG A 117 -7.11 -1.58 -10.43
N LYS A 118 -7.15 -2.22 -11.59
CA LYS A 118 -7.43 -3.65 -11.68
C LYS A 118 -6.36 -4.47 -10.97
N ASP A 119 -5.09 -4.23 -11.29
CA ASP A 119 -3.96 -4.96 -10.71
C ASP A 119 -3.93 -4.81 -9.18
N VAL A 120 -4.07 -3.60 -8.64
CA VAL A 120 -4.12 -3.34 -7.19
C VAL A 120 -5.32 -4.03 -6.52
N GLN A 121 -6.49 -4.04 -7.16
CA GLN A 121 -7.66 -4.74 -6.59
C GLN A 121 -7.52 -6.26 -6.63
N GLU A 122 -6.83 -6.82 -7.63
CA GLU A 122 -6.53 -8.25 -7.69
C GLU A 122 -5.52 -8.63 -6.60
N HIS A 123 -4.48 -7.81 -6.44
CA HIS A 123 -3.47 -7.95 -5.39
C HIS A 123 -4.08 -7.90 -3.98
N ALA A 124 -4.82 -6.84 -3.64
CA ALA A 124 -5.47 -6.69 -2.34
C ALA A 124 -6.39 -7.89 -2.00
N ARG A 125 -7.14 -8.40 -2.99
CA ARG A 125 -7.98 -9.61 -2.81
C ARG A 125 -7.16 -10.87 -2.58
N ALA A 126 -5.98 -10.97 -3.18
CA ALA A 126 -5.07 -12.08 -2.99
C ALA A 126 -4.47 -12.05 -1.58
N GLU A 127 -4.01 -10.91 -1.09
CA GLU A 127 -3.51 -10.75 0.29
C GLU A 127 -4.60 -11.05 1.33
N GLU A 128 -5.80 -10.48 1.16
CA GLU A 128 -6.95 -10.73 2.03
C GLU A 128 -7.22 -12.24 2.18
N ARG A 129 -7.09 -12.97 1.08
CA ARG A 129 -7.37 -14.41 1.00
C ARG A 129 -6.21 -15.26 1.53
N TYR A 130 -5.00 -15.01 1.06
CA TYR A 130 -3.86 -15.90 1.24
C TYR A 130 -2.94 -15.51 2.38
N GLU A 131 -2.98 -14.25 2.83
CA GLU A 131 -2.18 -13.77 3.97
C GLU A 131 -3.07 -13.41 5.15
N PHE A 132 -3.98 -12.44 5.01
CA PHE A 132 -4.72 -11.88 6.15
C PHE A 132 -5.62 -12.93 6.81
N SER A 133 -6.26 -13.77 6.00
CA SER A 133 -7.09 -14.86 6.50
C SER A 133 -6.27 -15.83 7.36
N HIS A 134 -5.01 -16.11 6.98
CA HIS A 134 -4.11 -16.95 7.76
C HIS A 134 -3.62 -16.23 9.01
N ILE A 135 -3.11 -15.00 8.87
CA ILE A 135 -2.63 -14.16 9.98
C ILE A 135 -3.70 -14.09 11.08
N ARG A 136 -4.96 -13.85 10.73
CA ARG A 136 -6.04 -13.77 11.72
C ARG A 136 -6.36 -15.10 12.41
N ARG A 137 -6.25 -16.23 11.70
CA ARG A 137 -6.53 -17.57 12.25
C ARG A 137 -5.38 -18.13 13.07
N SER A 138 -4.14 -17.81 12.72
CA SER A 138 -2.94 -18.41 13.33
C SER A 138 -2.31 -17.55 14.43
N THR A 139 -2.86 -16.36 14.71
CA THR A 139 -2.23 -15.36 15.56
C THR A 139 -3.12 -14.91 16.71
N ARG A 140 -2.54 -14.70 17.88
CA ARG A 140 -3.24 -14.15 19.06
C ARG A 140 -3.36 -12.64 18.97
N ALA A 141 -4.41 -12.07 19.58
CA ALA A 141 -4.69 -10.63 19.60
C ALA A 141 -3.47 -9.75 19.95
N VAL A 142 -2.68 -10.12 20.96
CA VAL A 142 -1.47 -9.37 21.36
C VAL A 142 -0.45 -9.26 20.22
N ARG A 143 -0.28 -10.33 19.44
CA ARG A 143 0.65 -10.32 18.30
C ARG A 143 0.07 -9.56 17.11
N LEU A 144 -1.24 -9.66 16.87
CA LEU A 144 -1.92 -8.83 15.86
C LEU A 144 -1.76 -7.33 16.14
N ALA A 145 -1.88 -6.92 17.40
CA ALA A 145 -1.62 -5.54 17.83
C ALA A 145 -0.15 -5.12 17.69
N SER A 146 0.77 -6.04 17.99
CA SER A 146 2.20 -5.80 17.79
C SER A 146 2.54 -5.61 16.30
N MET A 147 1.93 -6.41 15.42
CA MET A 147 2.08 -6.27 13.97
C MET A 147 1.48 -4.95 13.47
N ALA A 148 0.32 -4.54 13.98
CA ALA A 148 -0.28 -3.24 13.65
C ALA A 148 0.64 -2.08 14.02
N SER A 149 1.32 -2.19 15.17
CA SER A 149 2.30 -1.21 15.62
C SER A 149 3.54 -1.20 14.71
N GLY A 150 3.97 -2.38 14.25
CA GLY A 150 5.05 -2.53 13.26
C GLY A 150 4.70 -1.89 11.91
N VAL A 151 3.48 -2.14 11.41
CA VAL A 151 2.97 -1.54 10.16
C VAL A 151 2.99 -0.01 10.27
N LYS A 152 2.38 0.57 11.32
CA LYS A 152 2.40 2.03 11.55
C LYS A 152 3.82 2.61 11.62
N ALA A 153 4.76 1.88 12.21
CA ALA A 153 6.16 2.31 12.28
C ALA A 153 6.85 2.24 10.90
N ALA A 154 6.61 1.20 10.12
CA ALA A 154 7.10 1.08 8.76
C ALA A 154 6.56 2.20 7.87
N GLU A 155 5.26 2.48 7.96
CA GLU A 155 4.61 3.56 7.21
C GLU A 155 5.20 4.95 7.51
N ALA A 156 5.54 5.22 8.78
CA ALA A 156 6.15 6.49 9.18
C ALA A 156 7.54 6.70 8.56
N LEU A 157 8.23 5.61 8.19
CA LEU A 157 9.58 5.62 7.62
C LEU A 157 9.58 5.41 6.10
N ALA A 158 8.46 4.94 5.54
CA ALA A 158 8.31 4.61 4.13
C ALA A 158 8.52 5.83 3.21
N PRO A 159 9.04 5.61 1.99
CA PRO A 159 9.01 6.62 0.94
C PRO A 159 7.57 6.94 0.54
N THR A 160 7.35 8.13 -0.03
CA THR A 160 6.03 8.62 -0.44
C THR A 160 5.76 8.45 -1.95
N ARG A 161 6.69 7.83 -2.68
CA ARG A 161 6.61 7.57 -4.11
C ARG A 161 7.06 6.14 -4.42
N PRO A 162 6.62 5.55 -5.55
CA PRO A 162 7.12 4.26 -6.00
C PRO A 162 8.59 4.36 -6.36
N HIS A 163 9.38 3.40 -5.88
CA HIS A 163 10.77 3.21 -6.29
C HIS A 163 10.92 1.77 -6.82
N PRO A 164 10.67 1.53 -8.12
CA PRO A 164 10.79 0.20 -8.70
C PRO A 164 12.23 -0.34 -8.56
N GLY A 165 12.38 -1.60 -8.14
CA GLY A 165 13.68 -2.29 -8.08
C GLY A 165 14.43 -2.26 -6.74
N VAL A 166 13.81 -1.84 -5.62
CA VAL A 166 14.41 -1.85 -4.26
C VAL A 166 13.67 -2.74 -3.23
N GLU A 167 12.98 -3.78 -3.69
CA GLU A 167 12.03 -4.64 -2.91
C GLU A 167 12.63 -5.52 -1.80
N SER A 168 13.88 -5.27 -1.37
CA SER A 168 14.50 -6.06 -0.30
C SER A 168 14.88 -5.16 0.87
N ARG A 169 14.64 -5.63 2.10
CA ARG A 169 15.10 -5.00 3.34
C ARG A 169 16.50 -4.35 3.28
N PRO A 170 17.55 -5.03 2.77
CA PRO A 170 18.88 -4.40 2.64
C PRO A 170 18.94 -3.29 1.58
N ALA A 171 18.17 -3.37 0.49
CA ALA A 171 18.06 -2.30 -0.51
C ALA A 171 17.26 -1.10 0.02
N ASN A 172 16.13 -1.36 0.70
CA ASN A 172 15.33 -0.35 1.39
C ASN A 172 16.09 0.31 2.55
N LEU A 173 16.93 -0.40 3.31
CA LEU A 173 17.75 0.24 4.35
C LEU A 173 18.86 1.14 3.76
N ALA A 174 19.44 0.74 2.63
CA ALA A 174 20.55 1.47 2.01
C ALA A 174 20.10 2.77 1.31
N LEU A 175 18.89 2.78 0.74
CA LEU A 175 18.36 3.92 -0.01
C LEU A 175 17.17 4.60 0.67
N GLY A 176 16.40 3.92 1.52
CA GLY A 176 15.14 4.40 2.10
C GLY A 176 15.26 5.69 2.92
N PRO A 177 16.24 5.86 3.84
CA PRO A 177 16.41 7.12 4.56
C PRO A 177 16.78 8.29 3.62
N VAL A 178 17.57 8.03 2.58
CA VAL A 178 17.99 9.07 1.62
C VAL A 178 16.86 9.42 0.65
N ALA A 179 16.16 8.41 0.11
CA ALA A 179 15.01 8.57 -0.75
C ALA A 179 13.85 9.24 -0.03
N ALA A 180 13.51 8.83 1.21
CA ALA A 180 12.44 9.46 1.98
C ALA A 180 12.77 10.91 2.37
N VAL A 181 14.04 11.25 2.66
CA VAL A 181 14.44 12.65 2.88
C VAL A 181 14.42 13.43 1.57
N MET A 182 14.94 12.88 0.48
CA MET A 182 14.93 13.53 -0.84
C MET A 182 13.49 13.78 -1.32
N ASP A 183 12.60 12.79 -1.23
CA ASP A 183 11.20 12.93 -1.61
C ASP A 183 10.50 13.98 -0.73
N ARG A 184 10.68 13.95 0.59
CA ARG A 184 10.07 14.97 1.47
C ARG A 184 10.59 16.38 1.19
N THR A 185 11.88 16.54 0.89
CA THR A 185 12.42 17.85 0.50
C THR A 185 11.89 18.31 -0.85
N ARG A 186 11.75 17.41 -1.82
CA ARG A 186 11.18 17.71 -3.14
C ARG A 186 9.70 18.08 -3.06
N ASP A 187 8.94 17.35 -2.26
CA ASP A 187 7.52 17.63 -2.02
C ASP A 187 7.34 18.99 -1.33
N ALA A 188 8.21 19.33 -0.37
CA ALA A 188 8.22 20.65 0.26
C ALA A 188 8.58 21.78 -0.72
N VAL A 189 9.53 21.56 -1.62
CA VAL A 189 9.93 22.53 -2.66
C VAL A 189 8.83 22.71 -3.70
N ARG A 190 8.17 21.63 -4.16
CA ARG A 190 7.08 21.71 -5.14
C ARG A 190 5.91 22.53 -4.59
N LYS A 191 5.54 22.28 -3.33
CA LYS A 191 4.54 23.05 -2.58
C LYS A 191 4.90 24.53 -2.43
N ALA A 192 6.18 24.86 -2.26
CA ALA A 192 6.64 26.23 -2.15
C ALA A 192 6.68 26.99 -3.50
N MET A 193 6.76 26.26 -4.61
CA MET A 193 6.90 26.84 -5.95
C MET A 193 5.56 27.08 -6.67
N GLY A 194 4.42 26.76 -6.06
CA GLY A 194 3.11 26.89 -6.70
C GLY A 194 3.00 26.11 -8.02
N LYS A 195 3.84 25.08 -8.19
CA LYS A 195 3.71 24.06 -9.24
C LYS A 195 2.81 22.93 -8.72
N ASP A 196 1.74 23.34 -8.03
CA ASP A 196 0.65 22.50 -7.54
C ASP A 196 -0.19 21.98 -8.69
#